data_AF-A0A519M4Y4-F1
#
_entry.id   AF-A0A519M4Y4-F1
#
_cell.length_a   1.000
_cell.length_b   1.000
_cell.length_c   1.000
_cell.angle_alpha   90.00
_cell.angle_beta   90.00
_cell.angle_gamma   90.00
#
_symmetry.space_group_name_H-M   'P 1'
#
loop_
_entity.id
_entity.type
_entity.pdbx_description
1 polymer ?
#
loop_
_entity_poly.entity_id
_entity_poly.type
_entity_poly.pdbx_seq_one_letter_code
_entity_poly.pdbx_strand_id
1 'polypeptide(L)'
;MKYILFLLITSFGIAQQTRNVDFKSAHAELSFSVPQKMVMGKVKYTFEVLDKKTDTIYIDARNMAFSEVKINGKKVKWASSAKNLKLFKGYK
;
A
#
# COMPACT_ATOMS: atom_id res chain seq x y z
N MET A 1 5.55 5.36 50.98
CA MET A 1 4.59 5.83 49.94
C MET A 1 5.20 6.85 48.96
N LYS A 2 6.52 6.88 48.73
CA LYS A 2 7.18 7.95 47.95
C LYS A 2 7.70 7.53 46.56
N TYR A 3 7.76 6.22 46.29
CA TYR A 3 8.35 5.69 45.04
C TYR A 3 7.33 5.09 44.06
N ILE A 4 6.06 4.98 44.46
CA ILE A 4 5.00 4.37 43.62
C ILE A 4 4.59 5.30 42.47
N LEU A 5 4.77 6.63 42.62
CA LEU A 5 4.39 7.61 41.60
C LEU A 5 5.28 7.57 40.35
N PHE A 6 6.51 7.04 40.45
CA PHE A 6 7.44 6.97 39.31
C PHE A 6 7.16 5.80 38.35
N LEU A 7 6.33 4.83 38.78
CA LEU A 7 5.99 3.62 38.02
C LEU A 7 4.81 3.81 37.04
N LEU A 8 4.14 4.97 37.06
CA LEU A 8 2.98 5.26 36.20
C LEU A 8 3.31 6.04 34.93
N ILE A 9 4.57 6.42 34.69
CA ILE A 9 4.98 7.21 33.51
C ILE A 9 5.41 6.31 32.33
N THR A 10 5.67 5.01 32.55
CA THR A 10 6.17 4.11 31.50
C THR A 10 5.09 3.55 30.55
N SER A 11 3.82 3.94 30.71
CA SER A 11 2.69 3.39 29.93
C SER A 11 2.23 4.26 28.76
N PHE A 12 2.91 5.37 28.44
CA PHE A 12 2.77 6.01 27.13
C PHE A 12 3.55 5.20 26.08
N GLY A 13 3.10 3.98 25.83
CA GLY A 13 3.50 3.21 24.67
C GLY A 13 3.12 4.00 23.43
N ILE A 14 4.13 4.44 22.68
CA ILE A 14 3.92 5.15 21.44
C ILE A 14 3.19 4.21 20.49
N ALA A 15 1.88 4.40 20.32
CA ALA A 15 1.12 3.81 19.23
C ALA A 15 1.48 4.55 17.94
N GLN A 16 2.75 4.45 17.50
CA GLN A 16 3.20 5.12 16.28
C GLN A 16 2.71 4.33 15.07
N GLN A 17 1.45 4.54 14.71
CA GLN A 17 0.99 4.17 13.38
C GLN A 17 1.38 5.27 12.39
N THR A 18 2.67 5.45 12.12
CA THR A 18 3.08 6.14 10.90
C THR A 18 2.99 5.14 9.76
N ARG A 19 1.78 4.95 9.22
CA ARG A 19 1.64 4.35 7.90
C ARG A 19 2.17 5.38 6.91
N ASN A 20 3.33 5.14 6.30
CA ASN A 20 3.90 6.04 5.29
C ASN A 20 2.92 6.35 4.15
N VAL A 21 2.02 5.41 3.89
CA VAL A 21 0.91 5.52 2.93
C VAL A 21 -0.36 4.97 3.59
N ASP A 22 -1.44 5.74 3.55
CA ASP A 22 -2.75 5.34 4.05
C ASP A 22 -3.69 5.01 2.89
N PHE A 23 -4.02 3.72 2.74
CA PHE A 23 -4.94 3.25 1.72
C PHE A 23 -6.39 3.40 2.21
N LYS A 24 -7.17 4.24 1.53
CA LYS A 24 -8.54 4.58 1.90
C LYS A 24 -9.56 3.64 1.24
N SER A 25 -9.35 3.27 -0.03
CA SER A 25 -10.27 2.39 -0.75
C SER A 25 -9.59 1.60 -1.86
N ALA A 26 -10.19 0.47 -2.20
CA ALA A 26 -9.85 -0.36 -3.35
C ALA A 26 -11.14 -0.73 -4.08
N HIS A 27 -11.29 -0.27 -5.32
CA HIS A 27 -12.38 -0.67 -6.20
C HIS A 27 -11.85 -1.67 -7.21
N ALA A 28 -12.37 -2.90 -7.18
CA ALA A 28 -11.92 -3.98 -8.03
C ALA A 28 -13.04 -4.43 -8.98
N GLU A 29 -12.73 -4.43 -10.28
CA GLU A 29 -13.52 -5.06 -11.32
C GLU A 29 -12.85 -6.37 -11.68
N LEU A 30 -13.51 -7.50 -11.42
CA LEU A 30 -12.95 -8.83 -11.60
C LEU A 30 -13.72 -9.61 -12.66
N SER A 31 -12.97 -10.38 -13.44
CA SER A 31 -13.46 -11.33 -14.41
C SER A 31 -12.68 -12.64 -14.26
N PHE A 32 -13.34 -13.76 -14.53
CA PHE A 32 -12.80 -15.07 -14.27
C PHE A 32 -12.72 -15.87 -15.57
N SER A 33 -11.53 -16.37 -15.87
CA SER A 33 -11.31 -17.31 -16.97
C SER A 33 -11.15 -18.70 -16.35
N VAL A 34 -12.28 -19.39 -16.13
CA VAL A 34 -12.30 -20.69 -15.45
C VAL A 34 -11.45 -21.75 -16.17
N PRO A 35 -11.55 -21.91 -17.51
CA PRO A 35 -10.73 -22.92 -18.21
C PRO A 35 -9.23 -22.69 -18.07
N GLN A 36 -8.81 -21.43 -18.01
CA GLN A 36 -7.42 -21.01 -17.89
C GLN A 36 -6.97 -20.83 -16.44
N LYS A 37 -7.87 -21.00 -15.47
CA LYS A 37 -7.61 -20.78 -14.02
C LYS A 37 -7.05 -19.38 -13.74
N MET A 38 -7.57 -18.36 -14.45
CA MET A 38 -7.09 -16.98 -14.33
C MET A 38 -8.16 -16.07 -13.74
N VAL A 39 -7.72 -15.12 -12.92
CA VAL A 39 -8.49 -13.93 -12.52
C VAL A 39 -7.89 -12.75 -13.24
N MET A 40 -8.72 -12.00 -13.96
CA MET A 40 -8.32 -10.82 -14.71
C MET A 40 -9.17 -9.65 -14.25
N GLY A 41 -8.62 -8.45 -14.27
CA GLY A 41 -9.39 -7.32 -13.79
C GLY A 41 -8.61 -6.03 -13.71
N LYS A 42 -9.28 -5.03 -13.15
CA LYS A 42 -8.71 -3.72 -12.86
C LYS A 42 -8.96 -3.41 -11.41
N VAL A 43 -7.98 -2.79 -10.77
CA VAL A 43 -8.12 -2.30 -9.40
C VAL A 43 -7.74 -0.83 -9.37
N LYS A 44 -8.63 -0.01 -8.81
CA LYS A 44 -8.39 1.41 -8.54
C LYS A 44 -8.24 1.60 -7.03
N TYR A 45 -7.03 1.96 -6.62
CA TYR A 45 -6.75 2.33 -5.24
C TYR A 45 -6.88 3.84 -5.02
N THR A 46 -7.43 4.22 -3.87
CA THR A 46 -7.33 5.57 -3.34
C THR A 46 -6.46 5.51 -2.10
N PHE A 47 -5.39 6.30 -2.07
CA PHE A 47 -4.48 6.34 -0.94
C PHE A 47 -3.91 7.75 -0.75
N GLU A 48 -3.41 8.00 0.44
CA GLU A 48 -2.77 9.24 0.85
C GLU A 48 -1.33 8.95 1.29
N VAL A 49 -0.36 9.70 0.79
CA VAL A 49 1.05 9.54 1.20
C VAL A 49 1.29 10.44 2.40
N LEU A 50 1.35 9.84 3.59
CA LEU A 50 1.47 10.56 4.87
C LEU A 50 2.93 11.02 5.13
N ASP A 51 3.92 10.24 4.68
CA ASP A 51 5.34 10.60 4.81
C ASP A 51 5.93 11.10 3.48
N LYS A 52 6.38 12.35 3.47
CA LYS A 52 7.05 12.98 2.30
C LYS A 52 8.35 12.28 1.89
N LYS A 53 9.00 11.57 2.81
CA LYS A 53 10.22 10.79 2.53
C LYS A 53 9.95 9.49 1.79
N THR A 54 8.69 9.06 1.67
CA THR A 54 8.31 7.84 0.94
C THR A 54 8.81 7.88 -0.50
N ASP A 55 9.65 6.93 -0.86
CA ASP A 55 10.33 6.81 -2.15
C ASP A 55 9.75 5.71 -3.04
N THR A 56 9.10 4.71 -2.43
CA THR A 56 8.42 3.61 -3.12
C THR A 56 7.20 3.16 -2.32
N ILE A 57 6.06 3.04 -3.00
CA ILE A 57 4.85 2.42 -2.48
C ILE A 57 4.80 0.96 -2.95
N TYR A 58 4.60 0.04 -2.03
CA TYR A 58 4.52 -1.39 -2.29
C TYR A 58 3.06 -1.86 -2.19
N ILE A 59 2.61 -2.62 -3.18
CA ILE A 59 1.31 -3.28 -3.19
C ILE A 59 1.56 -4.77 -3.37
N ASP A 60 0.98 -5.60 -2.51
CA ASP A 60 1.10 -7.05 -2.62
C ASP A 60 0.46 -7.55 -3.93
N ALA A 61 1.23 -8.31 -4.70
CA ALA A 61 0.92 -8.74 -6.04
C ALA A 61 1.66 -10.04 -6.39
N ARG A 62 1.31 -11.14 -5.72
CA ARG A 62 2.01 -12.41 -5.87
C ARG A 62 1.74 -13.04 -7.23
N ASN A 63 2.80 -13.21 -8.03
CA ASN A 63 2.75 -13.77 -9.38
C ASN A 63 1.68 -13.12 -10.28
N MET A 64 1.50 -11.80 -10.18
CA MET A 64 0.58 -11.05 -11.03
C MET A 64 1.30 -10.44 -12.24
N ALA A 65 0.60 -10.40 -13.38
CA ALA A 65 1.03 -9.68 -14.56
C ALA A 65 0.27 -8.36 -14.69
N PHE A 66 0.97 -7.29 -15.08
CA PHE A 66 0.40 -5.96 -15.22
C PHE A 66 0.58 -5.46 -16.65
N SER A 67 -0.51 -5.05 -17.29
CA SER A 67 -0.50 -4.44 -18.61
C SER A 67 -0.48 -2.92 -18.56
N GLU A 68 -1.12 -2.34 -17.55
CA GLU A 68 -1.23 -0.89 -17.41
C GLU A 68 -1.30 -0.49 -15.94
N VAL A 69 -0.41 0.42 -15.52
CA VAL A 69 -0.44 1.05 -14.20
C VAL A 69 -0.45 2.56 -14.39
N LYS A 70 -1.45 3.20 -13.81
CA LYS A 70 -1.69 4.64 -13.89
C LYS A 70 -1.80 5.23 -12.49
N ILE A 71 -1.32 6.45 -12.33
CA ILE A 71 -1.56 7.26 -11.15
C ILE A 71 -2.24 8.55 -11.63
N ASN A 72 -3.40 8.87 -11.05
CA ASN A 72 -4.21 10.02 -11.43
C ASN A 72 -4.43 10.13 -12.96
N GLY A 73 -4.72 8.99 -13.60
CA GLY A 73 -5.00 8.89 -15.04
C GLY A 73 -3.77 8.87 -15.96
N LYS A 74 -2.57 9.16 -15.44
CA LYS A 74 -1.32 9.20 -16.24
C LYS A 74 -0.56 7.88 -16.12
N LYS A 75 -0.03 7.37 -17.24
CA LYS A 75 0.88 6.22 -17.23
C LYS A 75 2.17 6.59 -16.49
N VAL A 76 2.60 5.74 -15.57
CA VAL A 76 3.81 5.95 -14.76
C VAL A 76 4.81 4.82 -14.98
N LYS A 77 6.07 5.06 -14.64
CA LYS A 77 7.06 3.97 -14.52
C LYS A 77 6.83 3.25 -13.20
N TRP A 78 6.84 1.93 -13.25
CA TRP A 78 6.66 1.02 -12.12
C TRP A 78 7.56 -0.19 -12.30
N ALA A 79 7.74 -0.98 -11.25
CA ALA A 79 8.43 -2.25 -11.29
C ALA A 79 7.58 -3.31 -10.59
N SER A 80 7.68 -4.56 -11.00
CA SER A 80 7.07 -5.68 -10.30
C SER A 80 8.13 -6.70 -9.90
N SER A 81 7.84 -7.45 -8.83
CA SER A 81 8.55 -8.66 -8.46
C SER A 81 7.54 -9.81 -8.37
N ALA A 82 8.02 -11.02 -8.07
CA ALA A 82 7.14 -12.16 -7.79
C ALA A 82 6.20 -11.94 -6.59
N LYS A 83 6.45 -10.93 -5.74
CA LYS A 83 5.65 -10.64 -4.54
C LYS A 83 4.87 -9.34 -4.62
N ASN A 84 5.46 -8.28 -5.19
CA ASN A 84 4.97 -6.92 -5.02
C ASN A 84 4.98 -6.13 -6.33
N LEU A 85 4.00 -5.24 -6.49
CA LEU A 85 4.05 -4.09 -7.39
C LEU A 85 4.69 -2.91 -6.65
N LYS A 86 5.61 -2.22 -7.31
CA LYS A 86 6.38 -1.09 -6.77
C LYS A 86 6.09 0.17 -7.58
N LEU A 87 5.53 1.18 -6.91
CA LEU A 87 5.32 2.51 -7.47
C LEU A 87 6.38 3.44 -6.88
N PHE A 88 7.32 3.92 -7.71
CA PHE A 88 8.41 4.80 -7.27
C PHE A 88 8.39 6.17 -7.99
N LYS A 89 7.37 6.43 -8.83
CA LYS A 89 7.16 7.69 -9.54
C LYS A 89 5.67 8.00 -9.70
N GLY A 90 5.35 9.30 -9.75
CA GLY A 90 4.06 9.83 -10.21
C GLY A 90 2.97 9.99 -9.15
N TYR A 91 3.28 9.76 -7.87
CA TYR A 91 2.35 9.95 -6.73
C TYR A 91 2.71 11.13 -5.81
N LYS A 92 3.80 11.85 -6.11
CA LYS A 92 4.16 13.11 -5.47
C LYS A 92 3.79 14.27 -6.37
#